data_AF-A0A9P9T2A6-F1
#
_entry.id   AF-A0A9P9T2A6-F1
#
_cell.length_a   1.000
_cell.length_b   1.000
_cell.length_c   1.000
_cell.angle_alpha   90.00
_cell.angle_beta   90.00
_cell.angle_gamma   90.00
#
_symmetry.space_group_name_H-M   'P 1'
#
loop_
_entity.id
_entity.type
_entity.pdbx_description
1 polymer ?
#
loop_
_entity_poly.entity_id
_entity_poly.type
_entity_poly.pdbx_seq_one_letter_code
_entity_poly.pdbx_strand_id
1 'polypeptide(L)'
;MPHATATVNGIIVAETDNYEVVDGNIYFPPDTINQSHFTPTPTTTHCPYKGDASYYTVTTNKTEVKDAAWYYPDPLPAMNKIKGYVAFYKGKADVKSS
;
A
#
# COMPACT_ATOMS: atom_id res chain seq x y z
N MET A 1 -6.54 11.73 -17.06
CA MET A 1 -7.25 10.74 -16.22
C MET A 1 -6.37 10.54 -15.00
N PRO A 2 -6.94 10.44 -13.78
CA PRO A 2 -6.13 10.23 -12.60
C PRO A 2 -5.32 8.95 -12.78
N HIS A 3 -4.02 9.00 -12.50
CA HIS A 3 -3.12 7.86 -12.63
C HIS A 3 -2.13 7.89 -11.47
N ALA A 4 -1.90 6.75 -10.82
CA ALA A 4 -0.97 6.63 -9.71
C ALA A 4 -0.01 5.45 -9.89
N THR A 5 1.24 5.65 -9.47
CA THR A 5 2.28 4.61 -9.46
C THR A 5 2.99 4.59 -8.11
N ALA A 6 3.32 3.38 -7.64
CA ALA A 6 4.22 3.16 -6.51
C ALA A 6 5.45 2.38 -6.97
N THR A 7 6.62 2.93 -6.65
CA THR A 7 7.93 2.39 -7.06
C THR A 7 8.77 2.08 -5.83
N VAL A 8 9.40 0.91 -5.79
CA VAL A 8 10.39 0.51 -4.77
C VAL A 8 11.70 0.17 -5.48
N ASN A 9 12.79 0.81 -5.08
CA ASN A 9 14.12 0.67 -5.72
C ASN A 9 14.10 0.80 -7.26
N GLY A 10 13.27 1.70 -7.79
CA GLY A 10 13.13 1.94 -9.23
C GLY A 10 12.22 0.94 -9.98
N ILE A 11 11.62 -0.04 -9.29
CA ILE A 11 10.68 -1.01 -9.88
C ILE A 11 9.24 -0.62 -9.50
N ILE A 12 8.36 -0.53 -10.50
CA ILE A 12 6.92 -0.32 -10.30
C ILE A 12 6.34 -1.58 -9.65
N VAL A 13 5.76 -1.40 -8.46
CA VAL A 13 5.14 -2.49 -7.69
C VAL A 13 3.62 -2.34 -7.58
N ALA A 14 3.07 -1.17 -7.92
CA ALA A 14 1.64 -0.92 -8.07
C ALA A 14 1.39 0.22 -9.05
N GLU A 15 0.32 0.12 -9.84
CA GLU A 15 -0.09 1.12 -10.83
C GLU A 15 -1.60 1.05 -11.06
N THR A 16 -2.29 2.20 -11.03
CA THR A 16 -3.75 2.23 -11.16
C THR A 16 -4.26 3.59 -11.65
N ASP A 17 -5.37 3.57 -12.38
CA ASP A 17 -6.16 4.78 -12.72
C ASP A 17 -7.29 5.04 -11.71
N ASN A 18 -7.50 4.13 -10.76
CA ASN A 18 -8.50 4.24 -9.70
C ASN A 18 -7.86 3.99 -8.34
N TYR A 19 -7.88 5.00 -7.48
CA TYR A 19 -7.29 4.95 -6.16
C TYR A 19 -8.06 5.83 -5.18
N GLU A 20 -7.90 5.53 -3.90
CA GLU A 20 -8.44 6.35 -2.81
C GLU A 20 -7.32 7.20 -2.21
N VAL A 21 -7.64 8.43 -1.80
CA VAL A 21 -6.72 9.27 -1.04
C VAL A 21 -7.27 9.45 0.37
N VAL A 22 -6.50 9.05 1.37
CA VAL A 22 -6.87 9.18 2.80
C VAL A 22 -5.64 9.64 3.57
N ASP A 23 -5.79 10.73 4.33
CA ASP A 23 -4.72 11.35 5.13
C ASP A 23 -3.43 11.62 4.35
N GLY A 24 -3.57 12.03 3.08
CA GLY A 24 -2.44 12.30 2.19
C GLY A 24 -1.73 11.06 1.64
N ASN A 25 -2.24 9.85 1.90
CA ASN A 25 -1.72 8.61 1.34
C ASN A 25 -2.61 8.12 0.19
N ILE A 26 -1.98 7.59 -0.86
CA ILE A 26 -2.65 6.92 -1.96
C ILE A 26 -2.80 5.44 -1.61
N TYR A 27 -4.04 4.96 -1.74
CA TYR A 27 -4.44 3.59 -1.51
C TYR A 27 -4.73 2.93 -2.85
N PHE A 28 -3.91 1.95 -3.21
CA PHE A 28 -3.99 1.18 -4.44
C PHE A 28 -4.94 -0.01 -4.23
N PRO A 29 -5.90 -0.25 -5.14
CA PRO A 29 -6.71 -1.46 -5.11
C PRO A 29 -5.84 -2.74 -5.08
N PRO A 30 -6.27 -3.80 -4.38
CA PRO A 30 -5.46 -5.01 -4.21
C PRO A 30 -5.17 -5.76 -5.52
N ASP A 31 -5.98 -5.58 -6.56
CA ASP A 31 -5.79 -6.13 -7.90
C ASP A 31 -4.79 -5.33 -8.76
N THR A 32 -4.38 -4.14 -8.30
CA THR A 32 -3.46 -3.24 -9.01
C THR A 32 -2.03 -3.28 -8.45
N ILE A 33 -1.80 -4.09 -7.40
CA ILE A 33 -0.46 -4.37 -6.89
C ILE A 33 0.11 -5.62 -7.58
N ASN A 34 1.41 -5.60 -7.89
CA ASN A 34 2.09 -6.80 -8.35
C ASN A 34 2.49 -7.66 -7.15
N GLN A 35 1.56 -8.53 -6.72
CA GLN A 35 1.68 -9.37 -5.53
C GLN A 35 2.97 -10.19 -5.46
N SER A 36 3.62 -10.50 -6.59
CA SER A 36 4.90 -11.23 -6.62
C SER A 36 6.04 -10.52 -5.88
N HIS A 37 5.92 -9.20 -5.67
CA HIS A 37 6.87 -8.42 -4.89
C HIS A 37 6.55 -8.36 -3.38
N PHE A 38 5.40 -8.87 -2.93
CA PHE A 38 4.89 -8.60 -1.58
C PHE A 38 4.86 -9.87 -0.73
N THR A 39 5.49 -9.79 0.44
CA THR A 39 5.48 -10.85 1.45
C THR A 39 4.79 -10.32 2.71
N PRO A 40 3.70 -10.95 3.20
CA PRO A 40 3.03 -10.51 4.42
C PRO A 40 3.95 -10.69 5.62
N THR A 41 3.78 -9.81 6.61
CA THR A 41 4.58 -9.83 7.84
C THR A 41 3.66 -9.99 9.06
N PRO A 42 4.17 -10.47 10.20
CA PRO A 42 3.41 -10.49 11.45
C PRO A 42 3.24 -9.10 12.07
N THR A 43 3.83 -8.05 11.49
CA THR A 43 3.71 -6.68 11.97
C THR A 43 2.27 -6.20 11.82
N THR A 44 1.70 -5.68 12.90
CA THR A 44 0.38 -5.04 12.90
C THR A 44 0.41 -3.77 13.75
N THR A 45 -0.44 -2.80 13.42
CA THR A 45 -0.63 -1.60 14.23
C THR A 45 -2.10 -1.24 14.30
N HIS A 46 -2.53 -0.64 15.41
CA HIS A 46 -3.92 -0.25 15.61
C HIS A 46 -4.12 1.24 15.39
N CYS A 47 -5.11 1.60 14.57
CA CYS A 47 -5.56 2.98 14.40
C CYS A 47 -7.02 3.10 14.87
N PRO A 48 -7.34 4.00 15.83
CA PRO A 48 -8.68 4.10 16.40
C PRO A 48 -9.77 4.51 15.39
N TYR A 49 -9.38 5.07 14.24
CA TYR A 49 -10.32 5.51 13.19
C TYR A 49 -10.39 4.55 12.01
N LYS A 50 -9.38 3.70 11.82
CA LYS A 50 -9.27 2.85 10.63
C LYS A 50 -9.33 1.36 10.93
N GLY A 51 -9.04 0.93 12.16
CA GLY A 51 -8.91 -0.47 12.54
C GLY A 51 -7.45 -0.94 12.56
N ASP A 52 -7.25 -2.24 12.40
CA ASP A 52 -5.92 -2.86 12.45
C ASP A 52 -5.26 -2.88 11.08
N ALA A 53 -4.07 -2.29 10.98
CA ALA A 53 -3.24 -2.34 9.79
C ALA A 53 -2.38 -3.61 9.80
N SER A 54 -2.23 -4.21 8.63
CA SER A 54 -1.28 -5.28 8.32
C SER A 54 -0.23 -4.79 7.33
N TYR A 55 0.93 -5.44 7.30
CA TYR A 55 2.11 -4.92 6.62
C TYR A 55 2.72 -5.94 5.66
N TYR A 56 3.29 -5.43 4.57
CA TYR A 56 4.07 -6.19 3.60
C TYR A 56 5.54 -5.73 3.60
N THR A 57 6.44 -6.70 3.58
CA THR A 57 7.79 -6.50 3.04
C THR A 57 7.70 -6.51 1.52
N VAL A 58 8.37 -5.56 0.87
CA VAL A 58 8.43 -5.50 -0.60
C VAL A 58 9.82 -5.86 -1.07
N THR A 59 9.92 -6.85 -1.97
CA THR A 59 11.17 -7.36 -2.50
C THR A 59 11.32 -6.99 -3.97
N THR A 60 12.36 -6.22 -4.29
CA THR A 60 12.69 -5.75 -5.64
C THR A 60 14.18 -5.89 -5.86
N ASN A 61 14.63 -6.35 -7.03
CA ASN A 61 16.07 -6.48 -7.35
C ASN A 61 16.88 -7.27 -6.29
N LYS A 62 16.26 -8.30 -5.67
CA LYS A 62 16.84 -9.10 -4.56
C LYS A 62 17.12 -8.30 -3.27
N THR A 63 16.59 -7.08 -3.15
CA THR A 63 16.63 -6.28 -1.93
C THR A 63 15.24 -6.27 -1.31
N GLU A 64 15.18 -6.63 -0.03
CA GLU A 64 13.96 -6.57 0.76
C GLU A 64 13.84 -5.21 1.45
N VAL A 65 12.69 -4.57 1.31
CA VAL A 65 12.33 -3.36 2.05
C VAL A 65 11.24 -3.75 3.04
N LYS A 66 11.66 -3.99 4.28
CA LYS A 66 10.78 -4.46 5.36
C LYS A 66 9.67 -3.45 5.65
N ASP A 67 8.45 -3.94 5.82
CA ASP A 67 7.27 -3.13 6.19
C ASP A 67 7.16 -1.87 5.31
N ALA A 68 7.34 -2.04 3.99
CA ALA A 68 7.33 -0.95 3.01
C ALA A 68 5.91 -0.51 2.64
N ALA A 69 4.96 -1.44 2.70
CA ALA A 69 3.56 -1.20 2.43
C ALA A 69 2.69 -1.67 3.60
N TRP A 70 1.52 -1.06 3.75
CA TRP A 70 0.50 -1.46 4.71
C TRP A 70 -0.88 -1.44 4.07
N TYR A 71 -1.81 -2.16 4.68
CA TYR A 71 -3.20 -2.25 4.25
C TYR A 71 -4.10 -2.53 5.45
N TYR A 72 -5.40 -2.28 5.31
CA TYR A 72 -6.41 -2.61 6.32
C TYR A 72 -7.24 -3.79 5.82
N PRO A 73 -7.02 -5.03 6.30
CA PRO A 73 -7.82 -6.19 5.88
C PRO A 73 -9.28 -6.08 6.32
N ASP A 74 -9.53 -5.51 7.50
CA ASP A 74 -10.87 -5.29 8.03
C ASP A 74 -10.96 -3.90 8.69
N PRO A 75 -11.10 -2.83 7.88
CA PRO A 75 -11.19 -1.49 8.42
C PRO A 75 -12.54 -1.27 9.13
N LEU A 76 -12.61 -0.24 9.96
CA LEU A 76 -13.87 0.21 10.54
C LEU A 76 -14.87 0.64 9.43
N PRO A 77 -16.20 0.58 9.66
CA PRO A 77 -17.20 0.84 8.62
C PRO A 77 -17.04 2.16 7.87
N ALA A 78 -16.61 3.21 8.56
CA ALA A 78 -16.36 4.53 7.96
C ALA A 78 -15.21 4.53 6.93
N MET A 79 -14.34 3.52 6.97
CA MET A 79 -13.14 3.36 6.14
C MET A 79 -13.22 2.13 5.22
N ASN A 80 -14.41 1.56 5.02
CA ASN A 80 -14.61 0.40 4.13
C ASN A 80 -14.14 0.63 2.69
N LYS A 81 -14.09 1.88 2.22
CA LYS A 81 -13.60 2.24 0.88
C LYS A 81 -12.12 1.89 0.64
N ILE A 82 -11.32 1.72 1.69
CA ILE A 82 -9.91 1.31 1.59
C ILE A 82 -9.68 -0.14 2.06
N LYS A 83 -10.74 -0.94 2.18
CA LYS A 83 -10.63 -2.34 2.62
C LYS A 83 -9.76 -3.14 1.66
N GLY A 84 -8.64 -3.67 2.18
CA GLY A 84 -7.65 -4.40 1.40
C GLY A 84 -6.78 -3.53 0.50
N TYR A 85 -7.00 -2.22 0.43
CA TYR A 85 -6.19 -1.35 -0.41
C TYR A 85 -4.82 -1.11 0.25
N VAL A 86 -3.80 -1.01 -0.58
CA VAL A 86 -2.40 -0.98 -0.16
C VAL A 86 -1.85 0.43 -0.30
N ALA A 87 -1.22 0.94 0.76
CA ALA A 87 -0.50 2.20 0.78
C ALA A 87 0.99 1.95 1.11
N PHE A 88 1.85 2.93 0.83
CA PHE A 88 3.31 2.78 0.92
C PHE A 88 3.96 3.86 1.77
N TYR A 89 5.04 3.51 2.50
CA TYR A 89 5.73 4.44 3.38
C TYR A 89 6.62 5.39 2.59
N LYS A 90 6.46 6.69 2.86
CA LYS A 90 7.40 7.71 2.39
C LYS A 90 8.82 7.38 2.84
N GLY A 91 9.76 7.39 1.91
CA GLY A 91 11.17 7.04 2.16
C GLY A 91 11.49 5.56 1.98
N LYS A 92 10.49 4.68 1.87
CA LYS A 92 10.65 3.26 1.47
C LYS A 92 10.15 3.02 0.04
N ALA A 93 9.14 3.77 -0.38
CA ALA A 93 8.65 3.80 -1.74
C ALA A 93 8.53 5.25 -2.23
N ASP A 94 8.54 5.42 -3.54
CA ASP A 94 8.18 6.64 -4.24
C ASP A 94 6.78 6.48 -4.83
N VAL A 95 5.86 7.35 -4.41
CA VAL A 95 4.45 7.31 -4.82
C VAL A 95 4.13 8.60 -5.57
N LYS A 96 3.64 8.48 -6.80
CA LYS A 96 3.26 9.62 -7.64
C LYS A 96 1.83 9.48 -8.11
N SER A 97 1.16 10.61 -8.30
CA SER A 97 -0.11 10.69 -9.01
C SER A 97 -0.19 11.96 -9.85
N SER A 98 -0.99 11.91 -10.92
CA SER A 98 -1.24 13.02 -11.86
C SER A 98 -2.72 13.18 -12.16
#